data_AF-A0A4Y1N0I5-F1
#
_entry.id   AF-A0A4Y1N0I5-F1
#
_cell.length_a   1.000
_cell.length_b   1.000
_cell.length_c   1.000
_cell.angle_alpha   90.00
_cell.angle_beta   90.00
_cell.angle_gamma   90.00
#
_symmetry.space_group_name_H-M   'P 1'
#
loop_
_entity.id
_entity.type
_entity.pdbx_description
1 polymer ?
#
loop_
_entity_poly.entity_id
_entity_poly.type
_entity_poly.pdbx_seq_one_letter_code
_entity_poly.pdbx_strand_id
1 'polypeptide(L)'
;MADGGYTIEEGKPRLRIERHDPDRTVSSLRDVLATTGRIFDRGVPVRLAYDQMQGGMVAQPLTPDAVVLEAHRSSRPYTLREKNGEVTEVNACLPRTAAVMWLDWKGQWNLPPLNGIASAPLLHEDGSIHAVDGYDPATGLWCENVPDLAGRVPVKPTRQQAEAALLRLRTMFRTFPFADADLVPTEGSPVQVLDLSKGPSKDESSFLVALLTAACRPSLHLAPGMLITAAQMSGAGAGKGLLARCICAVAFGRPPHAVTGGASQEEMEKRIAAELMEGAPVLFLDNLNGQAFRSDLLASAITERPARVRLLGKSQMLPLNATAFIVLTGNGLTVSEDLARRFLTVELDPRTEDPETRTFTGDLLAEITRRRAELLGDLLTIWRWGRQAGSGINPGKALGSFGQWARWVRDPLLALGCKDPADRISEAKTRDQRRLQIAELFAVWWRHHDNLPVQRRNLHESVQAILDPQNRGRNWQTAELERLAGTRLAGMILTRSKSDTKWSVATYALKRTEPPKAPESGTPLCSAGGGVEGSEQDTETEEFSGGHPPMTPMTPMVSSAASQNAAESREPPDHDAAEAEAMAAFYAEAAPTEFSEDR
;
A
#
# COMPACT_ATOMS: atom_id res chain seq x y z
N MET A 1 -39.39 44.89 -18.56
CA MET A 1 -39.93 43.55 -18.25
C MET A 1 -39.47 42.62 -19.36
N ALA A 2 -38.41 41.86 -19.12
CA ALA A 2 -37.97 40.77 -19.98
C ALA A 2 -37.97 39.56 -19.08
N ASP A 3 -39.05 38.79 -19.18
CA ASP A 3 -39.27 37.57 -18.42
C ASP A 3 -38.34 36.50 -19.00
N GLY A 4 -37.16 36.38 -18.40
CA GLY A 4 -36.20 35.34 -18.74
C GLY A 4 -36.73 34.02 -18.24
N GLY A 5 -37.54 33.35 -19.06
CA GLY A 5 -38.07 32.02 -18.81
C GLY A 5 -36.93 31.03 -18.60
N TYR A 6 -36.57 30.82 -17.33
CA TYR A 6 -35.82 29.65 -16.91
C TYR A 6 -36.72 28.44 -17.15
N THR A 7 -36.34 27.59 -18.09
CA THR A 7 -36.97 26.29 -18.28
C THR A 7 -36.90 25.54 -16.96
N ILE A 8 -38.05 25.35 -16.33
CA ILE A 8 -38.20 24.60 -15.10
C ILE A 8 -37.92 23.12 -15.48
N GLU A 9 -36.71 22.59 -15.23
CA GLU A 9 -36.44 21.14 -15.17
C GLU A 9 -37.38 20.40 -14.17
N GLU A 10 -38.61 20.09 -14.57
CA GLU A 10 -39.77 19.67 -13.74
C GLU A 10 -39.59 18.49 -12.76
N GLY A 11 -38.41 17.88 -12.64
CA GLY A 11 -38.16 16.71 -11.75
C GLY A 11 -37.40 16.97 -10.44
N LYS A 12 -36.81 18.15 -10.18
CA LYS A 12 -35.95 18.36 -8.99
C LYS A 12 -36.76 18.73 -7.73
N PRO A 13 -36.48 18.12 -6.56
CA PRO A 13 -37.11 18.50 -5.29
C PRO A 13 -36.81 19.94 -4.90
N ARG A 14 -37.74 20.57 -4.18
CA ARG A 14 -37.58 21.94 -3.66
C ARG A 14 -36.79 21.91 -2.34
N LEU A 15 -35.76 22.75 -2.23
CA LEU A 15 -34.95 22.88 -1.02
C LEU A 15 -35.18 24.24 -0.37
N ARG A 16 -35.86 24.28 0.77
CA ARG A 16 -36.15 25.53 1.46
C ARG A 16 -34.91 26.05 2.18
N ILE A 17 -34.57 27.31 1.95
CA ILE A 17 -33.53 28.05 2.65
C ILE A 17 -34.19 28.91 3.74
N GLU A 18 -34.04 28.45 4.98
CA GLU A 18 -34.50 29.10 6.20
C GLU A 18 -33.35 29.87 6.85
N ARG A 19 -33.45 31.20 6.88
CA ARG A 19 -32.40 32.07 7.43
C ARG A 19 -32.29 32.02 8.95
N HIS A 20 -33.41 31.82 9.63
CA HIS A 20 -33.49 31.82 11.09
C HIS A 20 -33.34 30.41 11.70
N ASP A 21 -33.65 29.37 10.91
CA ASP A 21 -33.56 27.95 11.30
C ASP A 21 -32.65 27.19 10.33
N PRO A 22 -31.32 27.45 10.37
CA PRO A 22 -30.37 26.83 9.44
C PRO A 22 -30.34 25.30 9.57
N ASP A 23 -30.67 24.74 10.73
CA ASP A 23 -30.79 23.30 10.97
C ASP A 23 -31.79 22.64 10.03
N ARG A 24 -32.94 23.28 9.72
CA ARG A 24 -33.94 22.76 8.78
C ARG A 24 -33.42 22.72 7.35
N THR A 25 -32.72 23.78 6.95
CA THR A 25 -32.09 23.87 5.62
C THR A 25 -31.04 22.79 5.47
N VAL A 26 -30.18 22.62 6.48
CA VAL A 26 -29.09 21.64 6.46
C VAL A 26 -29.65 20.20 6.53
N SER A 27 -30.71 19.95 7.32
CA SER A 27 -31.44 18.66 7.38
C SER A 27 -32.03 18.28 6.02
N SER A 28 -32.72 19.21 5.39
CA SER A 28 -33.32 19.00 4.08
C SER A 28 -32.24 18.76 3.01
N LEU A 29 -31.12 19.50 3.09
CA LEU A 29 -29.98 19.30 2.20
C LEU A 29 -29.38 17.90 2.38
N ARG A 30 -29.23 17.43 3.62
CA ARG A 30 -28.79 16.06 3.91
C ARG A 30 -29.68 15.04 3.22
N ASP A 31 -30.99 15.14 3.42
CA ASP A 31 -31.93 14.15 2.88
C ASP A 31 -31.90 14.12 1.34
N VAL A 32 -31.83 15.30 0.71
CA VAL A 32 -31.65 15.42 -0.75
C VAL A 32 -30.34 14.78 -1.21
N LEU A 33 -29.22 15.08 -0.55
CA LEU A 33 -27.90 14.62 -0.98
C LEU A 33 -27.72 13.11 -0.74
N ALA A 34 -28.31 12.57 0.32
CA ALA A 34 -28.28 11.14 0.64
C ALA A 34 -28.98 10.27 -0.42
N THR A 35 -30.01 10.79 -1.09
CA THR A 35 -30.73 10.05 -2.13
C THR A 35 -30.06 10.09 -3.51
N THR A 36 -28.98 10.87 -3.69
CA THR A 36 -28.37 11.06 -5.01
C THR A 36 -27.61 9.84 -5.53
N GLY A 37 -27.14 8.96 -4.63
CA GLY A 37 -26.20 7.88 -4.97
C GLY A 37 -24.83 8.36 -5.47
N ARG A 38 -24.51 9.66 -5.33
CA ARG A 38 -23.26 10.27 -5.86
C ARG A 38 -22.26 10.67 -4.77
N ILE A 39 -22.72 10.73 -3.52
CA ILE A 39 -21.95 11.18 -2.38
C ILE A 39 -21.92 10.07 -1.34
N PHE A 40 -20.75 9.87 -0.73
CA PHE A 40 -20.48 8.78 0.21
C PHE A 40 -19.80 9.31 1.48
N ASP A 41 -19.90 8.54 2.56
CA ASP A 41 -19.17 8.79 3.81
C ASP A 41 -17.86 7.99 3.85
N ARG A 42 -16.72 8.70 3.93
CA ARG A 42 -15.39 8.11 4.17
C ARG A 42 -14.74 8.70 5.43
N GLY A 43 -15.54 9.01 6.44
CA GLY A 43 -15.18 9.86 7.58
C GLY A 43 -15.29 11.37 7.29
N VAL A 44 -15.37 11.70 6.01
CA VAL A 44 -15.78 13.00 5.44
C VAL A 44 -16.66 12.71 4.22
N PRO A 45 -17.58 13.62 3.84
CA PRO A 45 -18.34 13.47 2.60
C PRO A 45 -17.42 13.53 1.40
N VAL A 46 -17.45 12.49 0.58
CA VAL A 46 -16.68 12.37 -0.66
C VAL A 46 -17.61 12.14 -1.84
N ARG A 47 -17.17 12.57 -3.03
CA ARG A 47 -17.74 12.13 -4.30
C ARG A 47 -16.71 11.34 -5.08
N LEU A 48 -17.15 10.44 -5.94
CA LEU A 48 -16.26 9.79 -6.89
C LEU A 48 -16.01 10.73 -8.08
N ALA A 49 -14.76 10.80 -8.51
CA ALA A 49 -14.34 11.53 -9.69
C ALA A 49 -13.41 10.65 -10.53
N TYR A 50 -13.58 10.67 -11.85
CA TYR A 50 -12.69 9.97 -12.76
C TYR A 50 -11.40 10.78 -12.91
N ASP A 51 -10.27 10.18 -12.52
CA ASP A 51 -8.95 10.75 -12.73
C ASP A 51 -8.41 10.26 -14.09
N GLN A 52 -8.25 11.21 -15.04
CA GLN A 52 -7.76 10.89 -16.39
C GLN A 52 -6.32 10.41 -16.40
N MET A 53 -5.48 10.86 -15.47
CA MET A 53 -4.08 10.44 -15.38
C MET A 53 -3.95 9.05 -14.77
N GLN A 54 -4.79 8.73 -13.77
CA GLN A 54 -4.80 7.42 -13.14
C GLN A 54 -5.67 6.39 -13.87
N GLY A 55 -6.53 6.81 -14.81
CA GLY A 55 -7.39 5.92 -15.58
C GLY A 55 -8.44 5.19 -14.74
N GLY A 56 -9.06 5.87 -13.77
CA GLY A 56 -10.12 5.29 -12.94
C GLY A 56 -10.63 6.24 -11.88
N MET A 57 -11.61 5.79 -11.09
CA MET A 57 -12.22 6.62 -10.05
C MET A 57 -11.26 6.84 -8.87
N VAL A 58 -11.43 8.00 -8.22
CA VAL A 58 -10.81 8.38 -6.94
C VAL A 58 -11.87 9.02 -6.03
N ALA A 59 -11.74 8.87 -4.71
CA ALA A 59 -12.61 9.56 -3.76
C ALA A 59 -12.10 10.97 -3.49
N GLN A 60 -12.88 11.99 -3.87
CA GLN A 60 -12.55 13.39 -3.64
C GLN A 60 -13.39 13.97 -2.50
N PRO A 61 -12.78 14.48 -1.42
CA PRO A 61 -13.50 15.22 -0.39
C PRO A 61 -14.26 16.42 -0.94
N LEU A 62 -15.50 16.60 -0.48
CA LEU A 62 -16.32 17.73 -0.89
C LEU A 62 -15.83 19.03 -0.22
N THR A 63 -15.70 20.08 -1.03
CA THR A 63 -15.52 21.45 -0.55
C THR A 63 -16.89 22.12 -0.33
N PRO A 64 -16.98 23.22 0.43
CA PRO A 64 -18.25 23.94 0.59
C PRO A 64 -18.88 24.33 -0.75
N ASP A 65 -18.05 24.74 -1.71
CA ASP A 65 -18.52 25.17 -3.03
C ASP A 65 -18.99 23.96 -3.87
N ALA A 66 -18.36 22.79 -3.71
CA ALA A 66 -18.83 21.55 -4.30
C ALA A 66 -20.19 21.11 -3.75
N VAL A 67 -20.44 21.27 -2.44
CA VAL A 67 -21.74 21.00 -1.82
C VAL A 67 -22.81 21.93 -2.36
N VAL A 68 -22.51 23.23 -2.53
CA VAL A 68 -23.44 24.17 -3.17
C VAL A 68 -23.79 23.72 -4.58
N LEU A 69 -22.80 23.31 -5.38
CA LEU A 69 -23.04 22.82 -6.73
C LEU A 69 -23.88 21.53 -6.74
N GLU A 70 -23.59 20.57 -5.88
CA GLU A 70 -24.36 19.32 -5.79
C GLU A 70 -25.80 19.56 -5.30
N ALA A 71 -26.01 20.53 -4.42
CA ALA A 71 -27.35 20.94 -4.01
C ALA A 71 -28.17 21.46 -5.18
N HIS A 72 -27.60 22.30 -6.06
CA HIS A 72 -28.29 22.81 -7.26
C HIS A 72 -28.42 21.77 -8.38
N ARG A 73 -27.52 20.78 -8.42
CA ARG A 73 -27.66 19.61 -9.31
C ARG A 73 -28.82 18.72 -8.90
N SER A 74 -29.06 18.58 -7.59
CA SER A 74 -29.99 17.59 -7.03
C SER A 74 -31.31 18.19 -6.53
N SER A 75 -31.39 19.51 -6.41
CA SER A 75 -32.58 20.22 -5.91
C SER A 75 -32.65 21.64 -6.46
N ARG A 76 -33.75 22.33 -6.13
CA ARG A 76 -33.98 23.74 -6.45
C ARG A 76 -34.10 24.55 -5.16
N PRO A 77 -33.03 25.22 -4.73
CA PRO A 77 -33.07 26.01 -3.53
C PRO A 77 -33.96 27.25 -3.68
N TYR A 78 -34.74 27.57 -2.65
CA TYR A 78 -35.67 28.70 -2.65
C TYR A 78 -35.81 29.31 -1.26
N THR A 79 -36.31 30.55 -1.19
CA THR A 79 -36.66 31.23 0.05
C THR A 79 -38.06 31.81 -0.04
N LEU A 80 -38.73 31.99 1.10
CA LEU A 80 -40.03 32.64 1.16
C LEU A 80 -39.82 34.15 1.31
N ARG A 81 -40.49 34.94 0.47
CA ARG A 81 -40.56 36.40 0.61
C ARG A 81 -42.00 36.82 0.82
N GLU A 82 -42.23 37.53 1.91
CA GLU A 82 -43.50 38.19 2.17
C GLU A 82 -43.50 39.59 1.58
N LYS A 83 -44.47 39.90 0.73
CA LYS A 83 -44.71 41.24 0.20
C LYS A 83 -46.20 41.53 0.24
N ASN A 84 -46.60 42.61 0.92
CA ASN A 84 -48.00 43.01 1.06
C ASN A 84 -48.93 41.92 1.67
N GLY A 85 -48.41 41.09 2.58
CA GLY A 85 -49.16 39.98 3.19
C GLY A 85 -49.26 38.71 2.32
N GLU A 86 -48.68 38.72 1.12
CA GLU A 86 -48.58 37.55 0.25
C GLU A 86 -47.19 36.91 0.37
N VAL A 87 -47.14 35.62 0.69
CA VAL A 87 -45.91 34.84 0.78
C VAL A 87 -45.63 34.18 -0.56
N THR A 88 -44.52 34.54 -1.18
CA THR A 88 -44.11 34.03 -2.50
C THR A 88 -42.81 33.24 -2.39
N GLU A 89 -42.72 32.14 -3.13
CA GLU A 89 -41.48 31.38 -3.25
C GLU A 89 -40.56 32.02 -4.29
N VAL A 90 -39.33 32.33 -3.90
CA VAL A 90 -38.32 32.92 -4.78
C VAL A 90 -37.11 32.03 -4.83
N ASN A 91 -36.70 31.62 -6.04
CA ASN A 91 -35.48 30.84 -6.25
C ASN A 91 -34.28 31.58 -5.66
N ALA A 92 -33.41 30.83 -4.99
CA ALA A 92 -32.25 31.38 -4.29
C ALA A 92 -31.05 30.45 -4.45
N CYS A 93 -29.85 30.99 -4.22
CA CYS A 93 -28.65 30.17 -4.12
C CYS A 93 -28.51 29.61 -2.70
N LEU A 94 -28.15 28.33 -2.55
CA LEU A 94 -27.77 27.77 -1.25
C LEU A 94 -26.63 28.59 -0.65
N PRO A 95 -26.79 29.15 0.57
CA PRO A 95 -25.71 29.88 1.23
C PRO A 95 -24.51 28.97 1.49
N ARG A 96 -23.29 29.46 1.23
CA ARG A 96 -22.05 28.74 1.52
C ARG A 96 -21.93 28.33 3.00
N THR A 97 -22.51 29.11 3.92
CA THR A 97 -22.57 28.78 5.34
C THR A 97 -23.37 27.51 5.62
N ALA A 98 -24.48 27.27 4.92
CA ALA A 98 -25.25 26.03 5.04
C ALA A 98 -24.44 24.82 4.55
N ALA A 99 -23.67 24.99 3.47
CA ALA A 99 -22.76 23.96 2.98
C ALA A 99 -21.63 23.63 3.98
N VAL A 100 -21.04 24.65 4.62
CA VAL A 100 -20.04 24.45 5.71
C VAL A 100 -20.67 23.72 6.89
N MET A 101 -21.84 24.15 7.35
CA MET A 101 -22.58 23.49 8.45
C MET A 101 -22.89 22.03 8.11
N TRP A 102 -23.30 21.75 6.88
CA TRP A 102 -23.52 20.38 6.40
C TRP A 102 -22.23 19.55 6.43
N LEU A 103 -21.10 20.08 5.94
CA LEU A 103 -19.81 19.39 5.97
C LEU A 103 -19.28 19.12 7.37
N ASP A 104 -19.67 19.91 8.37
CA ASP A 104 -19.30 19.70 9.77
C ASP A 104 -20.26 18.76 10.52
N TRP A 105 -21.33 18.29 9.86
CA TRP A 105 -22.38 17.48 10.46
C TRP A 105 -22.06 15.97 10.57
N LYS A 106 -20.95 15.69 11.24
CA LYS A 106 -20.34 14.35 11.32
C LYS A 106 -21.26 13.33 11.97
N GLY A 107 -21.38 12.16 11.34
CA GLY A 107 -22.18 11.04 11.83
C GLY A 107 -23.68 11.19 11.66
N GLN A 108 -24.15 12.27 11.03
CA GLN A 108 -25.57 12.50 10.77
C GLN A 108 -25.88 12.73 9.29
N TRP A 109 -24.93 12.46 8.37
CA TRP A 109 -25.14 12.71 6.93
C TRP A 109 -26.11 11.73 6.25
N ASN A 110 -26.37 10.55 6.83
CA ASN A 110 -27.13 9.47 6.19
C ASN A 110 -26.56 9.06 4.81
N LEU A 111 -25.27 9.27 4.59
CA LEU A 111 -24.59 8.89 3.35
C LEU A 111 -24.16 7.42 3.41
N PRO A 112 -24.20 6.68 2.29
CA PRO A 112 -23.66 5.34 2.21
C PRO A 112 -22.15 5.34 2.50
N PRO A 113 -21.61 4.39 3.29
CA PRO A 113 -20.18 4.34 3.57
C PRO A 113 -19.38 3.93 2.34
N LEU A 114 -18.24 4.57 2.09
CA LEU A 114 -17.28 4.19 1.05
C LEU A 114 -15.98 3.67 1.66
N ASN A 115 -15.84 2.35 1.70
CA ASN A 115 -14.66 1.65 2.19
C ASN A 115 -13.49 1.70 1.21
N GLY A 116 -13.74 1.92 -0.08
CA GLY A 116 -12.69 2.11 -1.09
C GLY A 116 -13.18 1.75 -2.49
N ILE A 117 -12.24 1.71 -3.43
CA ILE A 117 -12.49 1.36 -4.82
C ILE A 117 -11.90 -0.03 -5.09
N ALA A 118 -12.69 -0.89 -5.72
CA ALA A 118 -12.32 -2.24 -6.10
C ALA A 118 -12.25 -2.34 -7.62
N SER A 119 -11.11 -2.81 -8.14
CA SER A 119 -10.95 -3.11 -9.56
C SER A 119 -10.74 -4.59 -9.86
N ALA A 120 -11.01 -5.42 -8.86
CA ALA A 120 -11.04 -6.87 -8.92
C ALA A 120 -12.40 -7.36 -8.41
N PRO A 121 -12.85 -8.57 -8.80
CA PRO A 121 -14.11 -9.14 -8.32
C PRO A 121 -14.18 -9.24 -6.80
N LEU A 122 -15.39 -9.12 -6.26
CA LEU A 122 -15.68 -9.39 -4.86
C LEU A 122 -15.75 -10.91 -4.66
N LEU A 123 -15.06 -11.39 -3.63
CA LEU A 123 -14.84 -12.80 -3.34
C LEU A 123 -15.43 -13.13 -1.98
N HIS A 124 -16.01 -14.32 -1.81
CA HIS A 124 -16.65 -14.74 -0.57
C HIS A 124 -16.04 -16.03 -0.01
N GLU A 125 -16.27 -16.28 1.30
CA GLU A 125 -15.72 -17.44 2.00
C GLU A 125 -16.12 -18.79 1.38
N ASP A 126 -17.28 -18.86 0.73
CA ASP A 126 -17.82 -20.06 0.07
C ASP A 126 -17.21 -20.34 -1.32
N GLY A 127 -16.35 -19.45 -1.84
CA GLY A 127 -15.73 -19.57 -3.16
C GLY A 127 -16.52 -18.92 -4.30
N SER A 128 -17.64 -18.24 -4.01
CA SER A 128 -18.38 -17.44 -4.98
C SER A 128 -17.60 -16.18 -5.37
N ILE A 129 -17.76 -15.76 -6.62
CA ILE A 129 -17.07 -14.61 -7.23
C ILE A 129 -18.14 -13.72 -7.82
N HIS A 130 -18.25 -12.50 -7.32
CA HIS A 130 -19.23 -11.51 -7.76
C HIS A 130 -18.50 -10.38 -8.48
N ALA A 131 -18.80 -10.18 -9.75
CA ALA A 131 -18.44 -8.98 -10.48
C ALA A 131 -19.67 -8.06 -10.43
N VAL A 132 -19.53 -6.92 -9.77
CA VAL A 132 -20.53 -5.85 -9.72
C VAL A 132 -19.86 -4.62 -10.33
N ASP A 133 -20.58 -3.85 -11.13
CA ASP A 133 -20.15 -2.51 -11.53
C ASP A 133 -20.95 -1.48 -10.72
N GLY A 134 -20.26 -0.52 -10.12
CA GLY A 134 -20.84 0.49 -9.24
C GLY A 134 -20.75 0.15 -7.75
N TYR A 135 -21.61 0.78 -6.96
CA TYR A 135 -21.57 0.67 -5.50
C TYR A 135 -22.18 -0.66 -5.01
N ASP A 136 -21.43 -1.41 -4.22
CA ASP A 136 -21.92 -2.59 -3.51
C ASP A 136 -22.26 -2.24 -2.04
N PRO A 137 -23.54 -2.23 -1.64
CA PRO A 137 -23.95 -1.85 -0.28
C PRO A 137 -23.44 -2.80 0.82
N ALA A 138 -23.20 -4.07 0.50
CA ALA A 138 -22.77 -5.08 1.47
C ALA A 138 -21.32 -4.84 1.92
N THR A 139 -20.44 -4.51 0.99
CA THR A 139 -19.01 -4.25 1.26
C THR A 139 -18.68 -2.76 1.40
N GLY A 140 -19.57 -1.87 0.95
CA GLY A 140 -19.31 -0.43 0.87
C GLY A 140 -18.20 -0.08 -0.14
N LEU A 141 -17.95 -0.93 -1.13
CA LEU A 141 -16.95 -0.70 -2.17
C LEU A 141 -17.59 -0.15 -3.43
N TRP A 142 -16.89 0.74 -4.10
CA TRP A 142 -17.20 1.08 -5.48
C TRP A 142 -16.40 0.17 -6.41
N CYS A 143 -17.09 -0.67 -7.16
CA CYS A 143 -16.47 -1.59 -8.10
C CYS A 143 -16.41 -0.96 -9.51
N GLU A 144 -15.23 -1.00 -10.13
CA GLU A 144 -15.01 -0.50 -11.48
C GLU A 144 -14.00 -1.36 -12.24
N ASN A 145 -14.04 -1.36 -13.57
CA ASN A 145 -13.04 -2.02 -14.41
C ASN A 145 -12.85 -3.52 -14.06
N VAL A 146 -13.89 -4.20 -13.57
CA VAL A 146 -13.85 -5.64 -13.30
C VAL A 146 -14.05 -6.36 -14.64
N PRO A 147 -13.09 -7.17 -15.12
CA PRO A 147 -13.25 -7.83 -16.41
C PRO A 147 -14.34 -8.90 -16.32
N ASP A 148 -15.00 -9.18 -17.44
CA ASP A 148 -15.88 -10.34 -17.54
C ASP A 148 -15.04 -11.63 -17.38
N LEU A 149 -15.43 -12.45 -16.41
CA LEU A 149 -14.76 -13.71 -16.08
C LEU A 149 -15.65 -14.92 -16.35
N ALA A 150 -16.81 -14.72 -16.99
CA ALA A 150 -17.69 -15.80 -17.41
C ALA A 150 -16.92 -16.82 -18.26
N GLY A 151 -17.06 -18.11 -17.90
CA GLY A 151 -16.37 -19.21 -18.58
C GLY A 151 -14.85 -19.31 -18.33
N ARG A 152 -14.21 -18.32 -17.70
CA ARG A 152 -12.75 -18.32 -17.43
C ARG A 152 -12.38 -19.02 -16.12
N VAL A 153 -13.26 -18.97 -15.12
CA VAL A 153 -13.06 -19.62 -13.81
C VAL A 153 -14.03 -20.79 -13.67
N PRO A 154 -13.55 -22.05 -13.63
CA PRO A 154 -14.42 -23.22 -13.42
C PRO A 154 -15.24 -23.08 -12.13
N VAL A 155 -16.49 -23.55 -12.11
CA VAL A 155 -17.35 -23.49 -10.92
C VAL A 155 -16.82 -24.39 -9.79
N LYS A 156 -16.25 -25.54 -10.16
CA LYS A 156 -15.59 -26.50 -9.25
C LYS A 156 -14.22 -26.86 -9.81
N PRO A 157 -13.21 -25.98 -9.67
CA PRO A 157 -11.90 -26.23 -10.26
C PRO A 157 -11.24 -27.45 -9.60
N THR A 158 -10.62 -28.31 -10.41
CA THR A 158 -9.81 -29.43 -9.91
C THR A 158 -8.41 -28.97 -9.52
N ARG A 159 -7.70 -29.79 -8.74
CA ARG A 159 -6.29 -29.55 -8.42
C ARG A 159 -5.44 -29.38 -9.68
N GLN A 160 -5.66 -30.22 -10.70
CA GLN A 160 -4.94 -30.15 -11.97
C GLN A 160 -5.20 -28.83 -12.72
N GLN A 161 -6.43 -28.31 -12.66
CA GLN A 161 -6.75 -27.00 -13.23
C GLN A 161 -6.03 -25.87 -12.49
N ALA A 162 -5.94 -25.94 -11.17
CA ALA A 162 -5.19 -24.99 -10.36
C ALA A 162 -3.67 -25.07 -10.62
N GLU A 163 -3.10 -26.28 -10.78
CA GLU A 163 -1.70 -26.48 -11.15
C GLU A 163 -1.40 -25.92 -12.56
N ALA A 164 -2.30 -26.12 -13.52
CA ALA A 164 -2.17 -25.56 -14.86
C ALA A 164 -2.27 -24.01 -14.87
N ALA A 165 -3.17 -23.44 -14.06
CA ALA A 165 -3.26 -22.00 -13.86
C ALA A 165 -1.98 -21.44 -13.24
N LEU A 166 -1.43 -22.11 -12.22
CA LEU A 166 -0.16 -21.73 -11.63
C LEU A 166 0.97 -21.75 -12.67
N LEU A 167 1.07 -22.79 -13.49
CA LEU A 167 2.09 -22.89 -14.53
C LEU A 167 1.98 -21.77 -15.57
N ARG A 168 0.77 -21.38 -15.98
CA ARG A 168 0.54 -20.26 -16.91
C ARG A 168 1.01 -18.93 -16.32
N LEU A 169 0.69 -18.68 -15.04
CA LEU A 169 1.19 -17.50 -14.32
C LEU A 169 2.72 -17.50 -14.25
N ARG A 170 3.34 -18.61 -13.83
CA ARG A 170 4.81 -18.73 -13.79
C ARG A 170 5.45 -18.49 -15.16
N THR A 171 4.83 -19.01 -16.22
CA THR A 171 5.29 -18.81 -17.60
C THR A 171 5.25 -17.33 -18.00
N MET A 172 4.19 -16.61 -17.63
CA MET A 172 4.05 -15.17 -17.93
C MET A 172 5.15 -14.34 -17.26
N PHE A 173 5.55 -14.72 -16.04
CA PHE A 173 6.51 -13.97 -15.22
C PHE A 173 7.92 -14.56 -15.22
N ARG A 174 8.22 -15.50 -16.13
CA ARG A 174 9.48 -16.26 -16.14
C ARG A 174 10.76 -15.44 -16.40
N THR A 175 10.63 -14.20 -16.85
CA THR A 175 11.77 -13.31 -17.14
C THR A 175 12.24 -12.54 -15.92
N PHE A 176 11.51 -12.58 -14.80
CA PHE A 176 11.91 -11.90 -13.57
C PHE A 176 13.04 -12.66 -12.86
N PRO A 177 14.11 -11.96 -12.44
CA PRO A 177 15.28 -12.59 -11.86
C PRO A 177 15.12 -12.73 -10.34
N PHE A 178 14.22 -13.60 -9.90
CA PHE A 178 14.05 -13.93 -8.48
C PHE A 178 15.38 -14.43 -7.89
N ALA A 179 15.83 -13.85 -6.78
CA ALA A 179 17.21 -14.00 -6.33
C ALA A 179 17.59 -15.45 -6.01
N ASP A 180 16.65 -16.22 -5.46
CA ASP A 180 16.84 -17.62 -5.12
C ASP A 180 16.39 -18.62 -6.19
N ALA A 181 15.98 -18.14 -7.38
CA ALA A 181 15.50 -19.02 -8.44
C ALA A 181 16.64 -19.59 -9.29
N ASP A 182 16.44 -20.81 -9.78
CA ASP A 182 17.30 -21.37 -10.82
C ASP A 182 16.91 -20.77 -12.18
N LEU A 183 17.90 -20.24 -12.90
CA LEU A 183 17.73 -19.61 -14.20
C LEU A 183 18.38 -20.47 -15.27
N VAL A 184 17.70 -20.61 -16.40
CA VAL A 184 18.19 -21.33 -17.59
C VAL A 184 18.33 -20.36 -18.77
N PRO A 185 19.35 -20.56 -19.63
CA PRO A 185 19.48 -19.81 -20.87
C PRO A 185 18.25 -20.02 -21.77
N THR A 186 17.85 -18.97 -22.49
CA THR A 186 16.83 -19.07 -23.54
C THR A 186 17.51 -18.94 -24.89
N GLU A 187 17.22 -19.86 -25.82
CA GLU A 187 17.75 -19.77 -27.19
C GLU A 187 17.35 -18.44 -27.84
N GLY A 188 18.35 -17.72 -28.39
CA GLY A 188 18.12 -16.45 -29.08
C GLY A 188 17.79 -15.25 -28.18
N SER A 189 17.89 -15.37 -26.84
CA SER A 189 17.71 -14.24 -25.92
C SER A 189 18.89 -14.09 -24.97
N PRO A 190 19.37 -12.85 -24.70
CA PRO A 190 20.40 -12.61 -23.70
C PRO A 190 19.86 -12.72 -22.26
N VAL A 191 18.54 -12.89 -22.09
CA VAL A 191 17.89 -12.98 -20.78
C VAL A 191 17.69 -14.45 -20.40
N GLN A 192 18.20 -14.81 -19.22
CA GLN A 192 17.90 -16.10 -18.60
C GLN A 192 16.49 -16.08 -18.01
N VAL A 193 15.79 -17.21 -18.06
CA VAL A 193 14.42 -17.35 -17.55
C VAL A 193 14.36 -18.39 -16.45
N LEU A 194 13.30 -18.36 -15.64
CA LEU A 194 13.05 -19.36 -14.60
C LEU A 194 13.02 -20.77 -15.19
N ASP A 195 13.68 -21.71 -14.52
CA ASP A 195 13.56 -23.13 -14.79
C ASP A 195 12.18 -23.65 -14.34
N LEU A 196 11.21 -23.66 -15.26
CA LEU A 196 9.85 -24.11 -14.99
C LEU A 196 9.74 -25.61 -14.70
N SER A 197 10.79 -26.40 -14.95
CA SER A 197 10.83 -27.82 -14.56
C SER A 197 10.96 -28.00 -13.04
N LYS A 198 11.44 -26.97 -12.34
CA LYS A 198 11.53 -26.92 -10.89
C LYS A 198 10.31 -26.23 -10.28
N GLY A 199 9.99 -26.60 -9.04
CA GLY A 199 8.96 -25.91 -8.27
C GLY A 199 9.35 -24.46 -7.95
N PRO A 200 8.38 -23.59 -7.61
CA PRO A 200 8.65 -22.19 -7.30
C PRO A 200 9.65 -22.02 -6.15
N SER A 201 10.60 -21.10 -6.32
CA SER A 201 11.53 -20.68 -5.25
C SER A 201 10.82 -19.79 -4.21
N LYS A 202 11.49 -19.36 -3.14
CA LYS A 202 10.87 -18.51 -2.09
C LYS A 202 10.49 -17.14 -2.63
N ASP A 203 11.36 -16.49 -3.41
CA ASP A 203 11.05 -15.15 -3.93
C ASP A 203 9.97 -15.21 -5.02
N GLU A 204 10.00 -16.23 -5.88
CA GLU A 204 8.91 -16.49 -6.83
C GLU A 204 7.58 -16.77 -6.11
N SER A 205 7.61 -17.57 -5.04
CA SER A 205 6.43 -17.88 -4.23
C SER A 205 5.86 -16.64 -3.54
N SER A 206 6.72 -15.81 -2.93
CA SER A 206 6.32 -14.52 -2.35
C SER A 206 5.66 -13.60 -3.38
N PHE A 207 6.19 -13.57 -4.61
CA PHE A 207 5.57 -12.84 -5.72
C PHE A 207 4.19 -13.39 -6.08
N LEU A 208 4.05 -14.70 -6.28
CA LEU A 208 2.78 -15.33 -6.63
C LEU A 208 1.72 -15.11 -5.54
N VAL A 209 2.13 -15.18 -4.28
CA VAL A 209 1.29 -14.87 -3.13
C VAL A 209 0.88 -13.39 -3.14
N ALA A 210 1.79 -12.46 -3.44
CA ALA A 210 1.49 -11.03 -3.54
C ALA A 210 0.54 -10.73 -4.71
N LEU A 211 0.72 -11.38 -5.85
CA LEU A 211 -0.15 -11.27 -7.02
C LEU A 211 -1.57 -11.72 -6.70
N LEU A 212 -1.73 -12.87 -6.05
CA LEU A 212 -3.04 -13.35 -5.60
C LEU A 212 -3.62 -12.48 -4.48
N THR A 213 -2.77 -11.95 -3.59
CA THR A 213 -3.19 -11.00 -2.54
C THR A 213 -3.82 -9.76 -3.16
N ALA A 214 -3.23 -9.19 -4.22
CA ALA A 214 -3.77 -8.01 -4.90
C ALA A 214 -5.17 -8.26 -5.47
N ALA A 215 -5.39 -9.42 -6.11
CA ALA A 215 -6.70 -9.81 -6.64
C ALA A 215 -7.74 -10.04 -5.52
N CYS A 216 -7.34 -10.64 -4.39
CA CYS A 216 -8.24 -10.87 -3.26
C CYS A 216 -8.44 -9.63 -2.36
N ARG A 217 -7.60 -8.61 -2.50
CA ARG A 217 -7.45 -7.53 -1.53
C ARG A 217 -8.76 -6.83 -1.15
N PRO A 218 -9.66 -6.48 -2.08
CA PRO A 218 -10.93 -5.81 -1.74
C PRO A 218 -11.80 -6.63 -0.78
N SER A 219 -11.67 -7.95 -0.83
CA SER A 219 -12.50 -8.90 -0.08
C SER A 219 -11.86 -9.38 1.23
N LEU A 220 -10.61 -8.97 1.51
CA LEU A 220 -9.89 -9.35 2.72
C LEU A 220 -10.06 -8.29 3.81
N HIS A 221 -10.28 -8.74 5.04
CA HIS A 221 -10.32 -7.84 6.19
C HIS A 221 -8.95 -7.19 6.42
N LEU A 222 -7.88 -8.01 6.49
CA LEU A 222 -6.47 -7.61 6.59
C LEU A 222 -5.64 -8.39 5.56
N ALA A 223 -4.58 -7.78 5.05
CA ALA A 223 -3.63 -8.43 4.14
C ALA A 223 -2.23 -7.85 4.35
N PRO A 224 -1.16 -8.67 4.29
CA PRO A 224 0.20 -8.16 4.36
C PRO A 224 0.52 -7.30 3.14
N GLY A 225 1.42 -6.33 3.32
CA GLY A 225 2.00 -5.58 2.22
C GLY A 225 3.09 -6.39 1.49
N MET A 226 3.55 -5.84 0.38
CA MET A 226 4.60 -6.43 -0.46
C MET A 226 5.84 -5.52 -0.46
N LEU A 227 7.00 -6.09 -0.19
CA LEU A 227 8.30 -5.43 -0.26
C LEU A 227 9.12 -6.06 -1.38
N ILE A 228 9.42 -5.30 -2.41
CA ILE A 228 10.27 -5.73 -3.52
C ILE A 228 11.62 -5.01 -3.41
N THR A 229 12.69 -5.77 -3.20
CA THR A 229 14.03 -5.24 -3.00
C THR A 229 15.02 -5.86 -3.97
N ALA A 230 16.17 -5.22 -4.11
CA ALA A 230 17.32 -5.71 -4.87
C ALA A 230 18.59 -5.22 -4.17
N ALA A 231 19.75 -5.70 -4.64
CA ALA A 231 21.05 -5.27 -4.11
C ALA A 231 21.17 -3.73 -4.05
N GLN A 232 21.81 -3.22 -2.99
CA GLN A 232 21.90 -1.77 -2.77
C GLN A 232 22.65 -1.04 -3.89
N MET A 233 23.72 -1.64 -4.41
CA MET A 233 24.63 -1.01 -5.37
C MET A 233 24.32 -1.37 -6.83
N SER A 234 23.91 -2.62 -7.10
CA SER A 234 23.62 -3.13 -8.45
C SER A 234 22.12 -3.42 -8.67
N GLY A 235 21.24 -2.95 -7.79
CA GLY A 235 19.80 -3.22 -7.88
C GLY A 235 19.02 -2.28 -8.80
N ALA A 236 19.64 -1.22 -9.32
CA ALA A 236 19.04 -0.33 -10.31
C ALA A 236 18.73 -1.12 -11.59
N GLY A 237 17.57 -0.88 -12.23
CA GLY A 237 17.17 -1.63 -13.42
C GLY A 237 16.81 -3.11 -13.19
N ALA A 238 16.75 -3.60 -11.94
CA ALA A 238 16.42 -5.00 -11.65
C ALA A 238 14.98 -5.41 -12.03
N GLY A 239 14.08 -4.44 -12.25
CA GLY A 239 12.68 -4.68 -12.60
C GLY A 239 11.69 -4.56 -11.43
N LYS A 240 12.11 -4.02 -10.28
CA LYS A 240 11.26 -3.90 -9.06
C LYS A 240 9.94 -3.16 -9.31
N GLY A 241 10.01 -1.94 -9.85
CA GLY A 241 8.84 -1.15 -10.20
C GLY A 241 8.00 -1.78 -11.32
N LEU A 242 8.65 -2.46 -12.28
CA LEU A 242 7.94 -3.20 -13.33
C LEU A 242 7.11 -4.35 -12.74
N LEU A 243 7.68 -5.13 -11.81
CA LEU A 243 6.97 -6.22 -11.13
C LEU A 243 5.72 -5.71 -10.39
N ALA A 244 5.87 -4.60 -9.64
CA ALA A 244 4.74 -3.93 -8.98
C ALA A 244 3.65 -3.50 -9.97
N ARG A 245 4.05 -2.88 -11.10
CA ARG A 245 3.14 -2.46 -12.17
C ARG A 245 2.41 -3.64 -12.79
N CYS A 246 3.11 -4.76 -13.05
CA CYS A 246 2.51 -5.96 -13.59
C CYS A 246 1.47 -6.58 -12.65
N ILE A 247 1.74 -6.63 -11.33
CA ILE A 247 0.77 -7.10 -10.33
C ILE A 247 -0.53 -6.27 -10.41
N CYS A 248 -0.39 -4.94 -10.42
CA CYS A 248 -1.54 -4.04 -10.48
C CYS A 248 -2.26 -4.11 -11.83
N ALA A 249 -1.55 -4.28 -12.94
CA ALA A 249 -2.17 -4.45 -14.26
C ALA A 249 -3.04 -5.72 -14.31
N VAL A 250 -2.59 -6.82 -13.72
CA VAL A 250 -3.42 -8.04 -13.61
C VAL A 250 -4.62 -7.80 -12.69
N ALA A 251 -4.39 -7.36 -11.45
CA ALA A 251 -5.43 -7.27 -10.44
C ALA A 251 -6.43 -6.13 -10.70
N PHE A 252 -5.94 -4.95 -11.07
CA PHE A 252 -6.71 -3.71 -11.13
C PHE A 252 -6.90 -3.16 -12.55
N GLY A 253 -6.21 -3.74 -13.54
CA GLY A 253 -6.33 -3.31 -14.94
C GLY A 253 -5.57 -2.04 -15.30
N ARG A 254 -4.82 -1.49 -14.35
CA ARG A 254 -4.02 -0.28 -14.52
C ARG A 254 -2.74 -0.33 -13.69
N PRO A 255 -1.64 0.29 -14.15
CA PRO A 255 -0.46 0.47 -13.33
C PRO A 255 -0.76 1.44 -12.17
N PRO A 256 -0.06 1.31 -11.03
CA PRO A 256 -0.21 2.22 -9.91
C PRO A 256 0.45 3.57 -10.21
N HIS A 257 -0.05 4.63 -9.57
CA HIS A 257 0.70 5.86 -9.40
C HIS A 257 1.81 5.64 -8.36
N ALA A 258 3.02 6.15 -8.64
CA ALA A 258 4.18 5.95 -7.78
C ALA A 258 4.34 7.13 -6.81
N VAL A 259 4.34 6.84 -5.52
CA VAL A 259 4.54 7.82 -4.46
C VAL A 259 5.98 7.71 -3.97
N THR A 260 6.74 8.78 -4.13
CA THR A 260 8.16 8.79 -3.77
C THR A 260 8.41 9.22 -2.32
N GLY A 261 9.57 8.79 -1.80
CA GLY A 261 10.26 9.38 -0.65
C GLY A 261 10.25 10.90 -0.71
N GLY A 262 9.46 11.57 0.14
CA GLY A 262 9.61 13.00 0.38
C GLY A 262 10.98 13.34 0.97
N ALA A 263 11.27 14.62 1.19
CA ALA A 263 12.55 15.04 1.79
C ALA A 263 12.67 14.62 3.26
N SER A 264 11.54 14.32 3.93
CA SER A 264 11.50 13.90 5.32
C SER A 264 10.48 12.79 5.57
N GLN A 265 10.61 12.12 6.72
CA GLN A 265 9.63 11.13 7.17
C GLN A 265 8.26 11.75 7.46
N GLU A 266 8.21 12.97 7.99
CA GLU A 266 6.94 13.65 8.23
C GLU A 266 6.20 13.90 6.91
N GLU A 267 6.92 14.29 5.86
CA GLU A 267 6.34 14.43 4.53
C GLU A 267 5.85 13.09 3.98
N MET A 268 6.60 12.01 4.18
CA MET A 268 6.18 10.66 3.80
C MET A 268 4.88 10.24 4.50
N GLU A 269 4.77 10.43 5.82
CA GLU A 269 3.55 10.14 6.58
C GLU A 269 2.35 10.93 6.05
N LYS A 270 2.55 12.21 5.68
CA LYS A 270 1.50 13.05 5.08
C LYS A 270 1.04 12.52 3.72
N ARG A 271 1.98 12.08 2.87
CA ARG A 271 1.68 11.48 1.56
C ARG A 271 0.93 10.16 1.72
N ILE A 272 1.38 9.26 2.60
CA ILE A 272 0.69 8.01 2.90
C ILE A 272 -0.74 8.27 3.38
N ALA A 273 -0.94 9.25 4.27
CA ALA A 273 -2.26 9.63 4.74
C ALA A 273 -3.18 10.11 3.60
N ALA A 274 -2.66 10.96 2.69
CA ALA A 274 -3.42 11.45 1.54
C ALA A 274 -3.90 10.30 0.63
N GLU A 275 -2.99 9.41 0.25
CA GLU A 275 -3.28 8.25 -0.61
C GLU A 275 -4.31 7.29 0.01
N LEU A 276 -4.20 7.03 1.32
CA LEU A 276 -5.18 6.20 2.02
C LEU A 276 -6.57 6.84 2.02
N MET A 277 -6.64 8.17 2.14
CA MET A 277 -7.90 8.93 2.09
C MET A 277 -8.55 8.89 0.71
N GLU A 278 -7.78 8.90 -0.39
CA GLU A 278 -8.30 8.78 -1.75
C GLU A 278 -8.98 7.43 -2.03
N GLY A 279 -8.62 6.39 -1.26
CA GLY A 279 -9.30 5.08 -1.33
C GLY A 279 -9.04 4.29 -2.60
N ALA A 280 -7.93 4.59 -3.28
CA ALA A 280 -7.43 3.85 -4.43
C ALA A 280 -7.19 2.35 -4.09
N PRO A 281 -7.25 1.45 -5.08
CA PRO A 281 -7.06 0.00 -4.86
C PRO A 281 -5.61 -0.37 -4.48
N VAL A 282 -4.65 0.55 -4.62
CA VAL A 282 -3.23 0.32 -4.38
C VAL A 282 -2.56 1.55 -3.77
N LEU A 283 -1.65 1.33 -2.82
CA LEU A 283 -0.69 2.30 -2.33
C LEU A 283 0.71 1.81 -2.74
N PHE A 284 1.34 2.51 -3.69
CA PHE A 284 2.65 2.14 -4.22
C PHE A 284 3.72 3.16 -3.85
N LEU A 285 4.57 2.80 -2.90
CA LEU A 285 5.70 3.61 -2.47
C LEU A 285 6.97 3.16 -3.21
N ASP A 286 7.42 3.99 -4.15
CA ASP A 286 8.56 3.68 -5.03
C ASP A 286 9.84 4.41 -4.62
N ASN A 287 10.96 3.79 -4.99
CA ASN A 287 12.30 4.35 -4.84
C ASN A 287 12.72 4.68 -3.39
N LEU A 288 12.30 3.85 -2.43
CA LEU A 288 12.73 3.96 -1.03
C LEU A 288 14.15 3.36 -0.86
N ASN A 289 15.19 4.10 -1.26
CA ASN A 289 16.57 3.59 -1.29
C ASN A 289 17.33 3.83 0.02
N GLY A 290 18.17 2.85 0.41
CA GLY A 290 19.26 3.05 1.38
C GLY A 290 18.84 3.39 2.82
N GLN A 291 17.55 3.30 3.15
CA GLN A 291 17.00 3.65 4.45
C GLN A 291 16.17 2.50 5.02
N ALA A 292 16.15 2.38 6.35
CA ALA A 292 15.18 1.55 7.05
C ALA A 292 13.84 2.27 7.05
N PHE A 293 12.89 1.80 6.25
CA PHE A 293 11.56 2.38 6.17
C PHE A 293 10.76 2.10 7.45
N ARG A 294 10.17 3.15 8.00
CA ARG A 294 9.31 3.10 9.19
C ARG A 294 8.07 3.95 8.96
N SER A 295 6.91 3.41 9.33
CA SER A 295 5.66 4.15 9.33
C SER A 295 4.67 3.50 10.29
N ASP A 296 4.29 4.23 11.33
CA ASP A 296 3.32 3.75 12.32
C ASP A 296 1.90 3.75 11.73
N LEU A 297 1.61 4.73 10.85
CA LEU A 297 0.37 4.79 10.10
C LEU A 297 0.20 3.56 9.21
N LEU A 298 1.24 3.19 8.45
CA LEU A 298 1.19 2.02 7.57
C LEU A 298 1.09 0.72 8.37
N ALA A 299 1.80 0.61 9.50
CA ALA A 299 1.68 -0.52 10.40
C ALA A 299 0.24 -0.69 10.90
N SER A 300 -0.39 0.40 11.33
CA SER A 300 -1.81 0.41 11.74
C SER A 300 -2.72 0.07 10.57
N ALA A 301 -2.57 0.71 9.41
CA ALA A 301 -3.40 0.48 8.22
C ALA A 301 -3.38 -0.99 7.72
N ILE A 302 -2.29 -1.71 7.93
CA ILE A 302 -2.17 -3.12 7.54
C ILE A 302 -2.79 -4.08 8.57
N THR A 303 -2.81 -3.70 9.86
CA THR A 303 -3.18 -4.63 10.95
C THR A 303 -4.46 -4.27 11.71
N GLU A 304 -5.02 -3.09 11.48
CA GLU A 304 -6.23 -2.59 12.11
C GLU A 304 -7.27 -2.22 11.05
N ARG A 305 -8.53 -2.54 11.32
CA ARG A 305 -9.67 -2.10 10.51
C ARG A 305 -10.87 -1.81 11.42
N PRO A 306 -11.22 -0.53 11.64
CA PRO A 306 -10.67 0.67 11.00
C PRO A 306 -9.30 1.07 11.56
N ALA A 307 -8.39 1.49 10.68
CA ALA A 307 -7.21 2.24 11.07
C ALA A 307 -7.57 3.71 11.31
N ARG A 308 -6.79 4.45 12.10
CA ARG A 308 -7.06 5.88 12.36
C ARG A 308 -6.02 6.75 11.67
N VAL A 309 -6.46 7.59 10.73
CA VAL A 309 -5.61 8.47 9.94
C VAL A 309 -5.83 9.92 10.37
N ARG A 310 -4.76 10.68 10.57
CA ARG A 310 -4.86 12.12 10.87
C ARG A 310 -5.12 12.90 9.60
N LEU A 311 -6.17 13.72 9.59
CA LEU A 311 -6.50 14.59 8.46
C LEU A 311 -5.48 15.73 8.37
N LEU A 312 -4.89 15.95 7.19
CA LEU A 312 -3.91 17.01 6.97
C LEU A 312 -4.51 18.39 7.26
N GLY A 313 -3.73 19.23 7.96
CA GLY A 313 -4.16 20.58 8.35
C GLY A 313 -5.20 20.61 9.47
N LYS A 314 -5.65 19.47 10.00
CA LYS A 314 -6.55 19.39 11.16
C LYS A 314 -5.99 18.46 12.25
N SER A 315 -6.37 18.68 13.50
CA SER A 315 -6.02 17.75 14.61
C SER A 315 -6.99 16.58 14.73
N GLN A 316 -7.77 16.31 13.68
CA GLN A 316 -8.82 15.30 13.68
C GLN A 316 -8.29 13.96 13.15
N MET A 317 -8.67 12.87 13.84
CA MET A 317 -8.45 11.50 13.38
C MET A 317 -9.72 10.95 12.72
N LEU A 318 -9.58 10.36 11.53
CA LEU A 318 -10.66 9.71 10.79
C LEU A 318 -10.46 8.18 10.81
N PRO A 319 -11.50 7.39 11.13
CA PRO A 319 -11.46 5.96 10.90
C PRO A 319 -11.43 5.70 9.39
N LEU A 320 -10.52 4.85 8.93
CA LEU A 320 -10.36 4.49 7.54
C LEU A 320 -10.19 2.98 7.42
N ASN A 321 -11.05 2.37 6.61
CA ASN A 321 -10.94 0.97 6.24
C ASN A 321 -9.98 0.86 5.06
N ALA A 322 -8.70 0.62 5.33
CA ALA A 322 -7.75 0.43 4.26
C ALA A 322 -8.10 -0.86 3.50
N THR A 323 -8.44 -0.73 2.22
CA THR A 323 -8.64 -1.84 1.28
C THR A 323 -7.60 -1.83 0.16
N ALA A 324 -6.61 -0.94 0.24
CA ALA A 324 -5.53 -0.85 -0.73
C ALA A 324 -4.56 -2.02 -0.58
N PHE A 325 -4.05 -2.51 -1.72
CA PHE A 325 -2.87 -3.37 -1.78
C PHE A 325 -1.62 -2.51 -1.61
N ILE A 326 -0.74 -2.84 -0.68
CA ILE A 326 0.39 -1.99 -0.31
C ILE A 326 1.66 -2.58 -0.90
N VAL A 327 2.40 -1.78 -1.68
CA VAL A 327 3.66 -2.20 -2.32
C VAL A 327 4.75 -1.18 -2.01
N LEU A 328 5.90 -1.68 -1.55
CA LEU A 328 7.13 -0.93 -1.34
C LEU A 328 8.20 -1.44 -2.31
N THR A 329 8.92 -0.52 -2.95
CA THR A 329 10.10 -0.85 -3.77
C THR A 329 11.29 0.01 -3.37
N GLY A 330 12.48 -0.59 -3.39
CA GLY A 330 13.73 0.14 -3.14
C GLY A 330 14.98 -0.72 -3.24
N ASN A 331 16.14 -0.09 -3.41
CA ASN A 331 17.45 -0.75 -3.40
C ASN A 331 17.98 -0.87 -1.96
N GLY A 332 18.33 -2.09 -1.54
CA GLY A 332 18.76 -2.36 -0.17
C GLY A 332 17.71 -1.97 0.87
N LEU A 333 16.43 -1.89 0.47
CA LEU A 333 15.34 -1.45 1.32
C LEU A 333 15.13 -2.48 2.44
N THR A 334 15.16 -1.97 3.66
CA THR A 334 14.79 -2.72 4.87
C THR A 334 13.64 -2.00 5.55
N VAL A 335 12.84 -2.73 6.31
CA VAL A 335 11.71 -2.16 7.07
C VAL A 335 11.97 -2.35 8.55
N SER A 336 11.40 -1.48 9.39
CA SER A 336 11.48 -1.61 10.84
C SER A 336 10.93 -2.96 11.33
N GLU A 337 11.34 -3.42 12.52
CA GLU A 337 10.89 -4.70 13.08
C GLU A 337 9.36 -4.81 13.14
N ASP A 338 8.68 -3.71 13.45
CA ASP A 338 7.22 -3.66 13.47
C ASP A 338 6.66 -3.90 12.05
N LEU A 339 7.17 -3.23 11.01
CA LEU A 339 6.72 -3.47 9.64
C LEU A 339 7.17 -4.83 9.09
N ALA A 340 8.31 -5.38 9.51
CA ALA A 340 8.89 -6.60 8.94
C ALA A 340 7.95 -7.81 8.97
N ARG A 341 7.12 -7.94 10.02
CA ARG A 341 6.13 -9.04 10.13
C ARG A 341 4.85 -8.81 9.32
N ARG A 342 4.67 -7.62 8.76
CA ARG A 342 3.49 -7.16 8.01
C ARG A 342 3.73 -7.11 6.50
N PHE A 343 4.95 -7.41 6.05
CA PHE A 343 5.37 -7.40 4.66
C PHE A 343 5.89 -8.76 4.21
N LEU A 344 5.49 -9.18 3.01
CA LEU A 344 6.12 -10.28 2.28
C LEU A 344 7.28 -9.70 1.48
N THR A 345 8.43 -10.35 1.50
CA THR A 345 9.63 -9.87 0.79
C THR A 345 9.90 -10.69 -0.46
N VAL A 346 10.18 -9.99 -1.56
CA VAL A 346 10.75 -10.52 -2.80
C VAL A 346 12.07 -9.83 -3.06
N GLU A 347 13.13 -10.62 -3.18
CA GLU A 347 14.44 -10.16 -3.60
C GLU A 347 14.66 -10.48 -5.08
N LEU A 348 15.10 -9.48 -5.85
CA LEU A 348 15.49 -9.63 -7.25
C LEU A 348 17.01 -9.52 -7.38
N ASP A 349 17.62 -10.48 -8.09
CA ASP A 349 19.04 -10.50 -8.45
C ASP A 349 19.21 -10.79 -9.94
N PRO A 350 19.40 -9.74 -10.76
CA PRO A 350 19.66 -9.87 -12.20
C PRO A 350 20.95 -10.61 -12.58
N ARG A 351 21.84 -10.93 -11.63
CA ARG A 351 23.15 -11.60 -11.84
C ARG A 351 24.08 -10.88 -12.82
N THR A 352 23.99 -9.56 -12.85
CA THR A 352 24.82 -8.68 -13.68
C THR A 352 25.08 -7.37 -12.96
N GLU A 353 26.20 -6.71 -13.28
CA GLU A 353 26.59 -5.42 -12.69
C GLU A 353 25.66 -4.29 -13.15
N ASP A 354 25.23 -4.32 -14.41
CA ASP A 354 24.38 -3.28 -15.02
C ASP A 354 23.03 -3.86 -15.51
N PRO A 355 22.03 -4.06 -14.63
CA PRO A 355 20.77 -4.72 -15.01
C PRO A 355 19.93 -3.97 -16.05
N GLU A 356 20.12 -2.66 -16.19
CA GLU A 356 19.40 -1.82 -17.16
C GLU A 356 19.82 -2.06 -18.61
N THR A 357 20.99 -2.65 -18.83
CA THR A 357 21.50 -2.98 -20.17
C THR A 357 20.85 -4.24 -20.76
N ARG A 358 20.07 -4.99 -19.96
CA ARG A 358 19.38 -6.20 -20.41
C ARG A 358 18.32 -5.85 -21.44
N THR A 359 18.39 -6.51 -22.59
CA THR A 359 17.41 -6.36 -23.66
C THR A 359 16.33 -7.43 -23.55
N PHE A 360 15.08 -6.98 -23.49
CA PHE A 360 13.90 -7.86 -23.48
C PHE A 360 13.19 -7.78 -24.83
N THR A 361 12.62 -8.89 -25.26
CA THR A 361 11.78 -8.93 -26.46
C THR A 361 10.33 -8.68 -26.09
N GLY A 362 9.71 -7.69 -26.73
CA GLY A 362 8.30 -7.34 -26.53
C GLY A 362 8.06 -6.43 -25.33
N ASP A 363 6.79 -6.04 -25.16
CA ASP A 363 6.32 -5.24 -24.04
C ASP A 363 5.47 -6.13 -23.12
N LEU A 364 6.08 -6.51 -21.99
CA LEU A 364 5.44 -7.36 -20.99
C LEU A 364 4.17 -6.73 -20.42
N LEU A 365 4.17 -5.41 -20.18
CA LEU A 365 3.02 -4.74 -19.57
C LEU A 365 1.86 -4.64 -20.55
N ALA A 366 2.15 -4.37 -21.83
CA ALA A 366 1.15 -4.41 -22.89
C ALA A 366 0.57 -5.83 -23.07
N GLU A 367 1.42 -6.86 -23.02
CA GLU A 367 0.96 -8.25 -23.10
C GLU A 367 0.06 -8.62 -21.91
N ILE A 368 0.45 -8.28 -20.68
CA ILE A 368 -0.37 -8.48 -19.47
C ILE A 368 -1.71 -7.76 -19.61
N THR A 369 -1.69 -6.50 -20.07
CA THR A 369 -2.92 -5.71 -20.23
C THR A 369 -3.88 -6.39 -21.21
N ARG A 370 -3.38 -6.86 -22.35
CA ARG A 370 -4.18 -7.61 -23.34
C ARG A 370 -4.72 -8.93 -22.79
N ARG A 371 -3.94 -9.63 -21.96
CA ARG A 371 -4.27 -10.95 -21.41
C ARG A 371 -4.84 -10.89 -19.99
N ARG A 372 -5.21 -9.70 -19.51
CA ARG A 372 -5.60 -9.47 -18.11
C ARG A 372 -6.69 -10.43 -17.64
N ALA A 373 -7.76 -10.61 -18.44
CA ALA A 373 -8.87 -11.49 -18.08
C ALA A 373 -8.44 -12.96 -17.95
N GLU A 374 -7.49 -13.42 -18.76
CA GLU A 374 -6.92 -14.78 -18.66
C GLU A 374 -6.11 -14.93 -17.37
N LEU A 375 -5.20 -14.00 -17.10
CA LEU A 375 -4.31 -14.04 -15.93
C LEU A 375 -5.10 -13.91 -14.62
N LEU A 376 -6.12 -13.04 -14.60
CA LEU A 376 -7.01 -12.94 -13.45
C LEU A 376 -7.87 -14.20 -13.28
N GLY A 377 -8.33 -14.80 -14.39
CA GLY A 377 -9.02 -16.09 -14.37
C GLY A 377 -8.14 -17.22 -13.78
N ASP A 378 -6.85 -17.23 -14.08
CA ASP A 378 -5.89 -18.18 -13.52
C ASP A 378 -5.73 -18.00 -12.00
N LEU A 379 -5.57 -16.75 -11.52
CA LEU A 379 -5.50 -16.44 -10.10
C LEU A 379 -6.76 -16.90 -9.35
N LEU A 380 -7.93 -16.60 -9.92
CA LEU A 380 -9.22 -16.91 -9.31
C LEU A 380 -9.56 -18.40 -9.38
N THR A 381 -9.01 -19.13 -10.36
CA THR A 381 -9.07 -20.59 -10.40
C THR A 381 -8.31 -21.21 -9.23
N ILE A 382 -7.10 -20.73 -8.94
CA ILE A 382 -6.30 -21.17 -7.78
C ILE A 382 -7.03 -20.85 -6.48
N TRP A 383 -7.53 -19.61 -6.34
CA TRP A 383 -8.26 -19.17 -5.16
C TRP A 383 -9.52 -20.01 -4.92
N ARG A 384 -10.39 -20.16 -5.93
CA ARG A 384 -11.66 -20.90 -5.79
C ARG A 384 -11.41 -22.37 -5.48
N TRP A 385 -10.40 -22.99 -6.11
CA TRP A 385 -9.97 -24.35 -5.76
C TRP A 385 -9.57 -24.44 -4.29
N GLY A 386 -8.75 -23.50 -3.82
CA GLY A 386 -8.34 -23.42 -2.42
C GLY A 386 -9.52 -23.31 -1.45
N ARG A 387 -10.50 -22.44 -1.76
CA ARG A 387 -11.70 -22.25 -0.95
C ARG A 387 -12.56 -23.53 -0.86
N GLN A 388 -12.74 -24.21 -1.99
CA GLN A 388 -13.59 -25.40 -2.06
C GLN A 388 -12.90 -26.68 -1.56
N ALA A 389 -11.57 -26.74 -1.61
CA ALA A 389 -10.80 -27.81 -0.99
C ALA A 389 -10.88 -27.79 0.54
N GLY A 390 -11.15 -26.62 1.13
CA GLY A 390 -11.44 -26.47 2.56
C GLY A 390 -10.36 -27.05 3.47
N SER A 391 -10.75 -27.92 4.39
CA SER A 391 -9.85 -28.58 5.35
C SER A 391 -8.87 -29.58 4.72
N GLY A 392 -8.97 -29.85 3.41
CA GLY A 392 -8.01 -30.68 2.68
C GLY A 392 -6.66 -30.00 2.42
N ILE A 393 -6.54 -28.71 2.72
CA ILE A 393 -5.30 -27.94 2.59
C ILE A 393 -4.67 -27.74 3.96
N ASN A 394 -3.41 -28.17 4.10
CA ASN A 394 -2.64 -27.95 5.31
C ASN A 394 -2.25 -26.47 5.44
N PRO A 395 -2.42 -25.85 6.63
CA PRO A 395 -2.01 -24.48 6.83
C PRO A 395 -0.49 -24.35 6.84
N GLY A 396 0.01 -23.24 6.27
CA GLY A 396 1.41 -22.82 6.44
C GLY A 396 1.70 -22.28 7.84
N LYS A 397 2.89 -21.70 8.02
CA LYS A 397 3.37 -21.14 9.30
C LYS A 397 2.44 -20.02 9.79
N ALA A 398 2.22 -19.88 11.10
CA ALA A 398 1.35 -18.83 11.59
C ALA A 398 1.91 -17.42 11.25
N LEU A 399 1.09 -16.58 10.60
CA LEU A 399 1.34 -15.16 10.39
C LEU A 399 0.27 -14.38 11.15
N GLY A 400 0.66 -13.73 12.26
CA GLY A 400 -0.28 -13.07 13.17
C GLY A 400 -1.21 -12.08 12.45
N SER A 401 -2.47 -12.01 12.89
CA SER A 401 -3.53 -11.16 12.31
C SER A 401 -3.98 -11.48 10.87
N PHE A 402 -3.24 -12.27 10.10
CA PHE A 402 -3.54 -12.57 8.68
C PHE A 402 -4.16 -13.95 8.45
N GLY A 403 -4.94 -14.46 9.42
CA GLY A 403 -5.50 -15.82 9.36
C GLY A 403 -6.45 -16.06 8.17
N GLN A 404 -7.33 -15.09 7.86
CA GLN A 404 -8.21 -15.17 6.69
C GLN A 404 -7.38 -15.15 5.39
N TRP A 405 -6.47 -14.18 5.27
CA TRP A 405 -5.57 -14.05 4.12
C TRP A 405 -4.76 -15.33 3.88
N ALA A 406 -4.22 -15.94 4.94
CA ALA A 406 -3.46 -17.18 4.84
C ALA A 406 -4.28 -18.29 4.16
N ARG A 407 -5.53 -18.50 4.63
CA ARG A 407 -6.44 -19.52 4.06
C ARG A 407 -6.87 -19.24 2.63
N TRP A 408 -7.00 -17.96 2.26
CA TRP A 408 -7.49 -17.56 0.93
C TRP A 408 -6.39 -17.54 -0.11
N VAL A 409 -5.18 -17.14 0.28
CA VAL A 409 -4.11 -16.79 -0.64
C VAL A 409 -2.93 -17.73 -0.51
N ARG A 410 -2.32 -17.78 0.68
CA ARG A 410 -1.06 -18.50 0.89
C ARG A 410 -1.26 -20.01 0.81
N ASP A 411 -2.15 -20.56 1.62
CA ASP A 411 -2.28 -22.01 1.80
C ASP A 411 -2.62 -22.74 0.49
N PRO A 412 -3.49 -22.22 -0.40
CA PRO A 412 -3.70 -22.80 -1.73
C PRO A 412 -2.41 -22.86 -2.57
N LEU A 413 -1.60 -21.80 -2.56
CA LEU A 413 -0.33 -21.79 -3.30
C LEU A 413 0.69 -22.79 -2.71
N LEU A 414 0.73 -22.95 -1.39
CA LEU A 414 1.57 -23.96 -0.74
C LEU A 414 1.16 -25.38 -1.13
N ALA A 415 -0.14 -25.65 -1.17
CA ALA A 415 -0.66 -26.95 -1.58
C ALA A 415 -0.32 -27.30 -3.05
N LEU A 416 -0.07 -26.28 -3.88
CA LEU A 416 0.40 -26.39 -5.27
C LEU A 416 1.93 -26.40 -5.41
N GLY A 417 2.68 -26.43 -4.30
CA GLY A 417 4.13 -26.58 -4.29
C GLY A 417 4.94 -25.29 -4.13
N CYS A 418 4.29 -24.14 -3.92
CA CYS A 418 5.00 -22.91 -3.55
C CYS A 418 5.62 -23.02 -2.15
N LYS A 419 6.66 -22.23 -1.89
CA LYS A 419 7.29 -22.10 -0.57
C LYS A 419 6.53 -21.09 0.29
N ASP A 420 6.62 -21.26 1.62
CA ASP A 420 5.96 -20.36 2.55
C ASP A 420 6.71 -19.02 2.64
N PRO A 421 6.09 -17.89 2.26
CA PRO A 421 6.74 -16.58 2.32
C PRO A 421 7.06 -16.14 3.76
N ALA A 422 6.43 -16.74 4.79
CA ALA A 422 6.78 -16.50 6.19
C ALA A 422 8.22 -16.93 6.55
N ASP A 423 8.84 -17.79 5.73
CA ASP A 423 10.25 -18.15 5.87
C ASP A 423 11.16 -16.95 5.73
N ARG A 424 10.89 -16.06 4.75
CA ARG A 424 11.67 -14.83 4.52
C ARG A 424 11.57 -13.87 5.71
N ILE A 425 10.38 -13.75 6.31
CA ILE A 425 10.17 -12.93 7.50
C ILE A 425 11.01 -13.45 8.68
N SER A 426 11.05 -14.77 8.85
CA SER A 426 11.84 -15.42 9.91
C SER A 426 13.35 -15.25 9.71
N GLU A 427 13.81 -15.38 8.46
CA GLU A 427 15.22 -15.14 8.08
C GLU A 427 15.63 -13.69 8.30
N ALA A 428 14.80 -12.72 7.88
CA ALA A 428 15.06 -11.30 8.03
C ALA A 428 15.21 -10.91 9.51
N LYS A 429 14.30 -11.37 10.37
CA LYS A 429 14.38 -11.17 11.83
C LYS A 429 15.67 -11.71 12.42
N THR A 430 16.07 -12.91 12.01
CA THR A 430 17.31 -13.55 12.51
C THR A 430 18.56 -12.77 12.09
N ARG A 431 18.61 -12.28 10.83
CA ARG A 431 19.72 -11.46 10.33
C ARG A 431 19.81 -10.12 11.09
N ASP A 432 18.68 -9.48 11.36
CA ASP A 432 18.65 -8.19 12.05
C ASP A 432 19.06 -8.29 13.53
N GLN A 433 18.51 -9.28 14.27
CA GLN A 433 18.94 -9.56 15.65
C GLN A 433 20.44 -9.79 15.76
N ARG A 434 21.00 -10.57 14.82
CA ARG A 434 22.45 -10.81 14.78
C ARG A 434 23.23 -9.54 14.46
N ARG A 435 22.73 -8.66 13.59
CA ARG A 435 23.35 -7.36 13.30
C ARG A 435 23.35 -6.46 14.53
N LEU A 436 22.24 -6.38 15.27
CA LEU A 436 22.14 -5.62 16.52
C LEU A 436 23.12 -6.13 17.58
N GLN A 437 23.20 -7.45 17.77
CA GLN A 437 24.16 -8.07 18.69
C GLN A 437 25.62 -7.73 18.32
N ILE A 438 25.97 -7.76 17.04
CA ILE A 438 27.32 -7.39 16.58
C ILE A 438 27.58 -5.89 16.77
N ALA A 439 26.58 -5.03 16.53
CA ALA A 439 26.71 -3.59 16.75
C ALA A 439 26.93 -3.28 18.24
N GLU A 440 26.18 -3.94 19.13
CA GLU A 440 26.34 -3.84 20.58
C GLU A 440 27.72 -4.35 21.02
N LEU A 441 28.14 -5.52 20.50
CA LEU A 441 29.48 -6.07 20.74
C LEU A 441 30.56 -5.06 20.36
N PHE A 442 30.44 -4.41 19.20
CA PHE A 442 31.43 -3.43 18.73
C PHE A 442 31.43 -2.16 19.60
N ALA A 443 30.25 -1.67 19.99
CA ALA A 443 30.14 -0.50 20.87
C ALA A 443 30.74 -0.76 22.26
N VAL A 444 30.47 -1.94 22.84
CA VAL A 444 31.01 -2.33 24.15
C VAL A 444 32.50 -2.63 24.06
N TRP A 445 32.96 -3.30 23.00
CA TRP A 445 34.38 -3.47 22.73
C TRP A 445 35.09 -2.13 22.64
N TRP A 446 34.58 -1.19 21.85
CA TRP A 446 35.19 0.14 21.70
C TRP A 446 35.30 0.88 23.03
N ARG A 447 34.27 0.78 23.90
CA ARG A 447 34.28 1.39 25.23
C ARG A 447 35.39 0.85 26.14
N HIS A 448 35.71 -0.44 26.07
CA HIS A 448 36.66 -1.10 26.98
C HIS A 448 38.05 -1.32 26.41
N HIS A 449 38.18 -1.37 25.09
CA HIS A 449 39.42 -1.75 24.40
C HIS A 449 39.82 -0.77 23.29
N ASP A 450 38.92 0.13 22.88
CA ASP A 450 39.16 1.09 21.80
C ASP A 450 39.75 0.41 20.55
N ASN A 451 40.79 0.98 19.95
CA ASN A 451 41.50 0.46 18.80
C ASN A 451 42.66 -0.51 19.14
N LEU A 452 42.79 -0.93 20.40
CA LEU A 452 43.90 -1.76 20.84
C LEU A 452 43.75 -3.21 20.32
N PRO A 453 44.84 -3.85 19.87
CA PRO A 453 44.85 -5.29 19.59
C PRO A 453 44.74 -6.11 20.89
N VAL A 454 43.62 -6.81 21.06
CA VAL A 454 43.31 -7.62 22.23
C VAL A 454 43.30 -9.10 21.89
N GLN A 455 43.95 -9.93 22.71
CA GLN A 455 43.83 -11.40 22.61
C GLN A 455 42.52 -11.85 23.26
N ARG A 456 41.92 -12.96 22.81
CA ARG A 456 40.71 -13.53 23.42
C ARG A 456 40.78 -13.61 24.95
N ARG A 457 41.95 -13.93 25.51
CA ARG A 457 42.17 -14.04 26.96
C ARG A 457 42.13 -12.73 27.75
N ASN A 458 42.27 -11.61 27.06
CA ASN A 458 42.29 -10.29 27.65
C ASN A 458 41.01 -9.50 27.31
N LEU A 459 39.98 -10.17 26.75
CA LEU A 459 38.69 -9.52 26.54
C LEU A 459 38.07 -9.17 27.87
N HIS A 460 37.53 -7.96 27.96
CA HIS A 460 36.78 -7.50 29.12
C HIS A 460 35.52 -8.37 29.30
N GLU A 461 35.10 -8.59 30.55
CA GLU A 461 34.00 -9.50 30.88
C GLU A 461 32.70 -9.13 30.16
N SER A 462 32.40 -7.83 30.05
CA SER A 462 31.22 -7.35 29.29
C SER A 462 31.27 -7.69 27.80
N VAL A 463 32.46 -7.67 27.19
CA VAL A 463 32.66 -8.06 25.79
C VAL A 463 32.51 -9.57 25.65
N GLN A 464 33.02 -10.36 26.60
CA GLN A 464 32.85 -11.82 26.60
C GLN A 464 31.38 -12.23 26.77
N ALA A 465 30.62 -11.53 27.62
CA ALA A 465 29.21 -11.81 27.89
C ALA A 465 28.33 -11.59 26.65
N ILE A 466 28.60 -10.56 25.85
CA ILE A 466 27.87 -10.29 24.60
C ILE A 466 28.34 -11.22 23.48
N LEU A 467 29.64 -11.50 23.41
CA LEU A 467 30.21 -12.41 22.42
C LEU A 467 29.67 -13.84 22.59
N ASP A 468 29.61 -14.34 23.83
CA ASP A 468 29.15 -15.69 24.17
C ASP A 468 28.16 -15.69 25.35
N PRO A 469 26.88 -15.29 25.12
CA PRO A 469 25.87 -15.20 26.17
C PRO A 469 25.53 -16.54 26.84
N GLN A 470 25.82 -17.66 26.16
CA GLN A 470 25.54 -19.01 26.65
C GLN A 470 26.75 -19.64 27.37
N ASN A 471 27.85 -18.90 27.52
CA ASN A 471 29.07 -19.36 28.18
C ASN A 471 29.58 -20.72 27.65
N ARG A 472 29.55 -20.89 26.32
CA ARG A 472 30.02 -22.10 25.62
C ARG A 472 31.52 -22.29 25.72
N GLY A 473 32.25 -21.22 26.03
CA GLY A 473 33.64 -21.27 26.49
C GLY A 473 34.67 -20.87 25.43
N ARG A 474 35.94 -21.00 25.83
CA ARG A 474 37.09 -20.35 25.16
C ARG A 474 37.26 -20.71 23.68
N ASN A 475 37.04 -21.97 23.32
CA ASN A 475 37.21 -22.44 21.94
C ASN A 475 36.13 -21.85 21.03
N TRP A 476 34.90 -21.76 21.53
CA TRP A 476 33.78 -21.18 20.81
C TRP A 476 33.97 -19.67 20.61
N GLN A 477 34.34 -18.93 21.66
CA GLN A 477 34.66 -17.50 21.57
C GLN A 477 35.76 -17.21 20.53
N THR A 478 36.77 -18.07 20.46
CA THR A 478 37.87 -17.91 19.50
C THR A 478 37.37 -18.09 18.06
N ALA A 479 36.58 -19.14 17.80
CA ALA A 479 35.99 -19.38 16.49
C ALA A 479 35.02 -18.25 16.07
N GLU A 480 34.26 -17.72 17.02
CA GLU A 480 33.32 -16.63 16.75
C GLU A 480 34.05 -15.32 16.41
N LEU A 481 35.15 -14.98 17.11
CA LEU A 481 35.98 -13.82 16.76
C LEU A 481 36.66 -13.98 15.40
N GLU A 482 37.09 -15.20 15.04
CA GLU A 482 37.62 -15.48 13.71
C GLU A 482 36.58 -15.25 12.63
N ARG A 483 35.33 -15.65 12.89
CA ARG A 483 34.21 -15.44 11.96
C ARG A 483 33.81 -13.97 11.85
N LEU A 484 33.90 -13.21 12.94
CA LEU A 484 33.60 -11.78 12.96
C LEU A 484 34.73 -10.93 12.38
N ALA A 485 35.96 -11.44 12.28
CA ALA A 485 37.07 -10.72 11.66
C ALA A 485 36.74 -10.35 10.20
N GLY A 486 36.97 -9.08 9.85
CA GLY A 486 36.60 -8.47 8.57
C GLY A 486 35.21 -7.85 8.55
N THR A 487 34.38 -8.07 9.58
CA THR A 487 33.03 -7.49 9.64
C THR A 487 33.09 -5.97 9.82
N ARG A 488 32.39 -5.23 8.94
CA ARG A 488 32.23 -3.78 9.01
C ARG A 488 30.83 -3.44 9.50
N LEU A 489 30.70 -2.69 10.60
CA LEU A 489 29.42 -2.30 11.16
C LEU A 489 29.57 -1.05 12.05
N ALA A 490 28.55 -0.18 12.08
CA ALA A 490 28.52 1.05 12.88
C ALA A 490 29.77 1.95 12.71
N GLY A 491 30.28 2.05 11.48
CA GLY A 491 31.48 2.84 11.17
C GLY A 491 32.78 2.21 11.67
N MET A 492 32.79 0.92 12.01
CA MET A 492 33.95 0.20 12.54
C MET A 492 34.20 -1.12 11.78
N ILE A 493 35.43 -1.61 11.78
CA ILE A 493 35.83 -2.92 11.27
C ILE A 493 36.58 -3.70 12.35
N LEU A 494 36.20 -4.96 12.57
CA LEU A 494 37.00 -5.88 13.39
C LEU A 494 38.12 -6.47 12.54
N THR A 495 39.36 -6.22 12.91
CA THR A 495 40.55 -6.76 12.22
C THR A 495 41.19 -7.84 13.06
N ARG A 496 41.72 -8.87 12.40
CA ARG A 496 42.50 -9.94 13.03
C ARG A 496 43.94 -9.83 12.57
N SER A 497 44.88 -9.94 13.51
CA SER A 497 46.31 -9.97 13.23
C SER A 497 46.93 -11.22 13.86
N LYS A 498 47.82 -11.87 13.11
CA LYS A 498 48.75 -12.89 13.61
C LYS A 498 50.16 -12.32 13.43
N SER A 499 51.04 -12.47 14.42
CA SER A 499 52.45 -12.12 14.21
C SER A 499 53.21 -13.28 13.56
N ASP A 500 54.24 -12.99 12.77
CA ASP A 500 54.97 -13.96 11.92
C ASP A 500 55.79 -15.04 12.67
N THR A 501 55.69 -15.08 14.00
CA THR A 501 56.35 -16.10 14.82
C THR A 501 55.44 -17.31 15.02
N LYS A 502 56.03 -18.51 14.92
CA LYS A 502 55.38 -19.84 14.99
C LYS A 502 54.53 -20.11 16.26
N TRP A 503 54.55 -19.19 17.23
CA TRP A 503 53.90 -19.26 18.54
C TRP A 503 52.95 -18.09 18.85
N SER A 504 52.65 -17.23 17.87
CA SER A 504 51.85 -16.04 18.13
C SER A 504 50.35 -16.32 18.25
N VAL A 505 49.75 -15.80 19.32
CA VAL A 505 48.31 -15.87 19.55
C VAL A 505 47.63 -14.72 18.79
N ALA A 506 46.58 -15.04 18.04
CA ALA A 506 45.85 -14.03 17.27
C ALA A 506 45.29 -12.91 18.17
N THR A 507 45.46 -11.67 17.71
CA THR A 507 44.86 -10.47 18.30
C THR A 507 43.75 -9.93 17.40
N TYR A 508 42.78 -9.28 18.03
CA TYR A 508 41.65 -8.65 17.36
C TYR A 508 41.58 -7.18 17.77
N ALA A 509 41.29 -6.28 16.83
CA ALA A 509 41.19 -4.85 17.09
C ALA A 509 40.04 -4.25 16.27
N LEU A 510 39.25 -3.36 16.87
CA LEU A 510 38.33 -2.52 16.11
C LEU A 510 39.06 -1.31 15.52
N LYS A 511 38.73 -0.93 14.30
CA LYS A 511 39.21 0.30 13.66
C LYS A 511 38.03 1.06 13.09
N ARG A 512 38.05 2.40 13.13
CA ARG A 512 37.04 3.19 12.41
C ARG A 512 37.23 3.03 10.91
N THR A 513 36.14 2.95 10.16
CA THR A 513 36.16 2.94 8.70
C THR A 513 36.10 4.39 8.21
N GLU A 514 37.07 4.82 7.40
CA GLU A 514 37.00 6.14 6.74
C GLU A 514 35.77 6.22 5.81
N PRO A 515 35.09 7.38 5.72
CA PRO A 515 34.07 7.58 4.69
C PRO A 515 34.71 7.51 3.29
N PRO A 516 33.99 7.06 2.25
CA PRO A 516 34.55 6.97 0.91
C PRO A 516 35.03 8.35 0.43
N LYS A 517 36.28 8.43 -0.06
CA LYS A 517 36.79 9.61 -0.77
C LYS A 517 35.92 9.87 -2.00
N ALA A 518 35.39 11.09 -2.13
CA ALA A 518 34.79 11.54 -3.38
C ALA A 518 35.82 11.44 -4.52
N PRO A 519 35.42 11.11 -5.77
CA PRO A 519 36.34 11.05 -6.88
C PRO A 519 36.97 12.43 -7.11
N GLU A 520 38.30 12.47 -7.18
CA GLU A 520 39.07 13.68 -7.43
C GLU A 520 38.65 14.28 -8.78
N SER A 521 37.98 15.43 -8.72
CA SER A 521 37.65 16.22 -9.90
C SER A 521 38.95 16.63 -10.59
N GLY A 522 39.09 16.23 -11.85
CA GLY A 522 40.15 16.65 -12.73
C GLY A 522 40.31 18.17 -12.77
N THR A 523 41.57 18.57 -12.83
CA THR A 523 42.11 19.91 -13.09
C THR A 523 41.21 20.79 -13.97
N PRO A 524 40.83 22.00 -13.54
CA PRO A 524 40.39 23.04 -14.45
C PRO A 524 41.62 23.79 -14.98
N LEU A 525 41.81 23.78 -16.30
CA LEU A 525 42.66 24.74 -16.99
C LEU A 525 42.07 26.16 -16.83
N CYS A 526 42.98 27.11 -16.69
CA CYS A 526 42.81 28.56 -16.67
C CYS A 526 41.69 29.14 -17.55
N SER A 527 40.99 30.16 -17.07
CA SER A 527 41.21 31.55 -17.54
C SER A 527 40.36 32.60 -16.81
N ALA A 528 41.06 33.67 -16.42
CA ALA A 528 40.68 35.10 -16.40
C ALA A 528 39.31 35.55 -15.86
N GLY A 529 39.36 36.45 -14.87
CA GLY A 529 38.50 37.64 -14.87
C GLY A 529 37.95 38.08 -13.51
N GLY A 530 38.63 39.02 -12.87
CA GLY A 530 38.01 40.21 -12.27
C GLY A 530 37.17 40.09 -11.00
N GLY A 531 37.80 40.44 -9.86
CA GLY A 531 37.39 41.63 -9.10
C GLY A 531 36.32 41.52 -8.00
N VAL A 532 36.77 41.95 -6.82
CA VAL A 532 36.10 42.81 -5.81
C VAL A 532 35.76 42.17 -4.45
N GLU A 533 36.46 42.76 -3.47
CA GLU A 533 36.36 42.91 -2.01
C GLU A 533 35.04 42.59 -1.29
N GLY A 534 35.17 42.14 -0.03
CA GLY A 534 34.09 42.27 0.97
C GLY A 534 34.24 41.41 2.24
N SER A 535 35.07 41.88 3.17
CA SER A 535 35.09 41.72 4.65
C SER A 535 34.12 40.78 5.40
N GLU A 536 34.73 40.10 6.37
CA GLU A 536 34.25 39.51 7.64
C GLU A 536 33.05 40.19 8.32
N GLN A 537 32.18 39.42 8.99
CA GLN A 537 32.05 39.45 10.47
C GLN A 537 31.05 38.42 11.04
N ASP A 538 31.45 37.95 12.22
CA ASP A 538 30.80 37.04 13.16
C ASP A 538 29.44 37.52 13.73
N THR A 539 28.67 36.57 14.29
CA THR A 539 27.93 36.67 15.58
C THR A 539 27.13 35.37 15.78
N GLU A 540 27.53 34.53 16.73
CA GLU A 540 27.11 34.47 18.13
C GLU A 540 25.84 33.65 18.41
N THR A 541 26.04 32.72 19.34
CA THR A 541 25.15 31.76 19.99
C THR A 541 24.25 32.42 21.03
N GLU A 542 22.99 31.99 21.13
CA GLU A 542 22.26 32.01 22.41
C GLU A 542 21.36 30.76 22.57
N GLU A 543 21.52 30.10 23.72
CA GLU A 543 20.64 29.08 24.29
C GLU A 543 19.40 29.73 24.92
N PHE A 544 18.24 29.07 24.84
CA PHE A 544 17.10 29.39 25.71
C PHE A 544 16.42 28.11 26.21
N SER A 545 16.47 27.93 27.54
CA SER A 545 15.72 26.95 28.32
C SER A 545 14.32 27.47 28.66
N GLY A 546 13.29 26.62 28.63
CA GLY A 546 11.97 26.94 29.19
C GLY A 546 11.17 25.70 29.55
N GLY A 547 10.84 25.55 30.85
CA GLY A 547 10.24 24.37 31.46
C GLY A 547 8.72 24.21 31.31
N HIS A 548 8.24 22.99 31.56
CA HIS A 548 6.83 22.59 31.62
C HIS A 548 6.37 22.35 33.08
N PRO A 549 5.10 22.65 33.43
CA PRO A 549 4.47 22.17 34.66
C PRO A 549 3.68 20.86 34.44
N PRO A 550 3.42 20.06 35.51
CA PRO A 550 2.81 18.73 35.38
C PRO A 550 1.27 18.73 35.47
N MET A 551 0.65 17.81 34.72
CA MET A 551 -0.80 17.52 34.71
C MET A 551 -1.15 16.40 35.71
N THR A 552 -2.28 16.55 36.41
CA THR A 552 -2.87 15.55 37.33
C THR A 552 -3.83 14.60 36.57
N PRO A 553 -3.98 13.33 36.98
CA PRO A 553 -4.84 12.36 36.28
C PRO A 553 -6.29 12.34 36.80
N MET A 554 -7.26 12.24 35.89
CA MET A 554 -8.68 11.96 36.19
C MET A 554 -9.00 10.47 36.00
N THR A 555 -9.77 9.93 36.94
CA THR A 555 -10.30 8.55 37.02
C THR A 555 -11.51 8.34 36.09
N PRO A 556 -11.76 7.13 35.53
CA PRO A 556 -12.89 6.89 34.64
C PRO A 556 -14.20 6.55 35.38
N MET A 557 -15.32 7.09 34.89
CA MET A 557 -16.68 6.67 35.29
C MET A 557 -17.15 5.44 34.50
N VAL A 558 -17.74 4.51 35.24
CA VAL A 558 -18.47 3.33 34.78
C VAL A 558 -19.91 3.73 34.45
N SER A 559 -20.46 3.24 33.33
CA SER A 559 -21.91 3.16 33.16
C SER A 559 -22.27 1.92 32.33
N SER A 560 -22.89 0.97 33.02
CA SER A 560 -23.67 -0.16 32.55
C SER A 560 -24.94 0.26 31.82
N ALA A 561 -25.33 -0.46 30.77
CA ALA A 561 -26.73 -0.78 30.51
C ALA A 561 -26.83 -1.95 29.51
N ALA A 562 -27.37 -3.06 30.01
CA ALA A 562 -27.90 -4.17 29.22
C ALA A 562 -29.38 -3.90 28.90
N SER A 563 -29.84 -4.33 27.72
CA SER A 563 -31.22 -4.80 27.40
C SER A 563 -31.18 -5.21 25.91
N GLN A 564 -31.17 -6.49 25.52
CA GLN A 564 -32.29 -7.45 25.45
C GLN A 564 -33.51 -6.97 24.65
N ASN A 565 -33.92 -7.85 23.72
CA ASN A 565 -35.17 -7.95 22.95
C ASN A 565 -35.18 -7.30 21.55
N ALA A 566 -35.83 -7.88 20.55
CA ALA A 566 -36.32 -9.23 20.29
C ALA A 566 -36.61 -9.27 18.78
N ALA A 567 -36.59 -10.47 18.22
CA ALA A 567 -36.93 -10.73 16.85
C ALA A 567 -38.40 -10.41 16.56
N GLU A 568 -38.69 -9.80 15.42
CA GLU A 568 -39.96 -10.04 14.73
C GLU A 568 -39.78 -9.86 13.22
N SER A 569 -40.04 -10.97 12.55
CA SER A 569 -40.09 -11.22 11.12
C SER A 569 -41.26 -10.49 10.45
N ARG A 570 -41.00 -9.80 9.34
CA ARG A 570 -42.02 -9.46 8.33
C ARG A 570 -41.42 -9.60 6.93
N GLU A 571 -42.05 -10.45 6.14
CA GLU A 571 -41.86 -10.58 4.69
C GLU A 571 -42.33 -9.30 3.96
N PRO A 572 -41.76 -8.95 2.80
CA PRO A 572 -42.22 -7.83 1.98
C PRO A 572 -43.30 -8.26 0.98
N PRO A 573 -44.18 -7.34 0.53
CA PRO A 573 -45.08 -7.63 -0.58
C PRO A 573 -44.39 -7.41 -1.93
N ASP A 574 -44.71 -8.28 -2.88
CA ASP A 574 -44.50 -8.12 -4.32
C ASP A 574 -45.12 -6.81 -4.82
N HIS A 575 -44.38 -6.05 -5.63
CA HIS A 575 -44.95 -5.32 -6.78
C HIS A 575 -43.86 -4.84 -7.77
N ASP A 576 -44.13 -5.18 -9.03
CA ASP A 576 -43.88 -4.45 -10.28
C ASP A 576 -42.51 -4.52 -10.99
N ALA A 577 -42.38 -5.60 -11.77
CA ALA A 577 -41.44 -5.81 -12.87
C ALA A 577 -41.72 -4.96 -14.14
N ALA A 578 -42.14 -3.70 -14.00
CA ALA A 578 -42.50 -2.84 -15.14
C ALA A 578 -41.52 -1.67 -15.41
N GLU A 579 -40.53 -1.43 -14.54
CA GLU A 579 -39.54 -0.34 -14.73
C GLU A 579 -38.21 -0.77 -15.37
N ALA A 580 -38.03 -2.06 -15.66
CA ALA A 580 -36.77 -2.59 -16.21
C ALA A 580 -36.62 -2.44 -17.75
N GLU A 581 -37.69 -2.07 -18.48
CA GLU A 581 -37.68 -2.02 -19.95
C GLU A 581 -37.47 -0.60 -20.53
N ALA A 582 -37.51 0.45 -19.71
CA ALA A 582 -37.35 1.83 -20.17
C ALA A 582 -35.90 2.35 -20.18
N MET A 583 -34.96 1.66 -19.51
CA MET A 583 -33.58 2.12 -19.35
C MET A 583 -32.59 1.55 -20.38
N ALA A 584 -33.03 0.58 -21.21
CA ALA A 584 -32.21 -0.05 -22.24
C ALA A 584 -32.19 0.69 -23.60
N ALA A 585 -33.03 1.71 -23.80
CA ALA A 585 -33.18 2.40 -25.08
C ALA A 585 -32.33 3.68 -25.25
N PHE A 586 -31.53 4.07 -24.26
CA PHE A 586 -30.78 5.35 -24.29
C PHE A 586 -29.26 5.21 -24.58
N TYR A 587 -28.76 4.00 -24.84
CA TYR A 587 -27.31 3.74 -25.06
C TYR A 587 -26.96 3.08 -26.41
N ALA A 588 -27.87 3.11 -27.38
CA ALA A 588 -27.63 2.55 -28.72
C ALA A 588 -27.60 3.63 -29.80
N GLU A 589 -26.72 4.64 -29.68
CA GLU A 589 -26.42 5.55 -30.80
C GLU A 589 -25.04 6.21 -30.63
N ALA A 590 -23.98 5.47 -30.96
CA ALA A 590 -22.67 6.02 -31.38
C ALA A 590 -21.75 4.88 -31.84
N ALA A 591 -21.87 4.46 -33.10
CA ALA A 591 -20.83 3.71 -33.81
C ALA A 591 -20.34 4.54 -35.01
N PRO A 592 -19.02 4.61 -35.27
CA PRO A 592 -18.46 5.51 -36.27
C PRO A 592 -18.50 4.91 -37.67
N THR A 593 -18.76 5.78 -38.66
CA THR A 593 -18.73 5.53 -40.10
C THR A 593 -17.33 5.15 -40.61
N GLU A 594 -17.29 4.08 -41.39
CA GLU A 594 -16.19 3.63 -42.25
C GLU A 594 -15.78 4.70 -43.27
N PHE A 595 -14.47 4.84 -43.50
CA PHE A 595 -13.91 5.51 -44.68
C PHE A 595 -13.17 4.47 -45.51
N SER A 596 -13.59 4.33 -46.77
CA SER A 596 -13.00 3.47 -47.78
C SER A 596 -11.80 4.12 -48.46
N GLU A 597 -10.84 3.29 -48.87
CA GLU A 597 -9.78 3.58 -49.83
C GLU A 597 -10.34 3.98 -51.20
N ASP A 598 -9.77 5.00 -51.85
CA ASP A 598 -9.22 4.89 -53.21
C ASP A 598 -8.47 6.17 -53.66
N ARG A 599 -7.30 5.94 -54.29
CA ARG A 599 -6.30 6.82 -54.93
C ARG A 599 -5.15 7.42 -54.11
#